data_AF-A0A837FH94-F1
#
_entry.id   AF-A0A837FH94-F1
#
_cell.length_a   1.000
_cell.length_b   1.000
_cell.length_c   1.000
_cell.angle_alpha   90.00
_cell.angle_beta   90.00
_cell.angle_gamma   90.00
#
_symmetry.space_group_name_H-M   'P 1'
#
loop_
_entity.id
_entity.type
_entity.pdbx_description
1 polymer ?
#
loop_
_entity_poly.entity_id
_entity_poly.type
_entity_poly.pdbx_seq_one_letter_code
_entity_poly.pdbx_strand_id
1 'polypeptide(L)'
;MTELSRRENVGAILGEEIAELARIALASLEAEPVAVSDDMAYAFHHALSDSSLGADEVEEIKTGLRAAFANVIAPPAPVSVPAAMNTDDDFDSAFEHGKAVGWNAYRAAMLQGAERVTTAYKLPEGYVLVPVEPTAEMQSAAAGAIRFDTTPINKLWTGNAVYRAMLAAAPQQEVK
;
A
#
# COMPACT_ATOMS: atom_id res chain seq x y z
N MET A 1 -42.12 -1.89 -24.29
CA MET A 1 -41.17 -2.96 -24.66
C MET A 1 -39.91 -2.77 -23.82
N THR A 2 -40.00 -2.91 -22.48
CA THR A 2 -39.02 -2.23 -21.61
C THR A 2 -38.67 -2.94 -20.29
N GLU A 3 -39.29 -4.08 -19.98
CA GLU A 3 -38.94 -4.83 -18.75
C GLU A 3 -38.17 -6.13 -19.01
N LEU A 4 -38.39 -6.80 -20.15
CA LEU A 4 -37.65 -8.03 -20.53
C LEU A 4 -36.16 -7.76 -20.80
N SER A 5 -35.85 -6.67 -21.52
CA SER A 5 -34.47 -6.28 -21.85
C SER A 5 -33.64 -5.89 -20.62
N ARG A 6 -34.26 -5.40 -19.53
CA ARG A 6 -33.55 -5.07 -18.29
C ARG A 6 -33.17 -6.32 -17.48
N ARG A 7 -34.00 -7.37 -17.50
CA ARG A 7 -33.73 -8.62 -16.77
C ARG A 7 -32.65 -9.47 -17.44
N GLU A 8 -32.59 -9.48 -18.77
CA GLU A 8 -31.55 -10.20 -19.52
C GLU A 8 -30.17 -9.55 -19.31
N ASN A 9 -30.09 -8.22 -19.26
CA ASN A 9 -28.83 -7.51 -18.98
C ASN A 9 -28.31 -7.73 -17.56
N VAL A 10 -29.19 -7.78 -16.53
CA VAL A 10 -28.75 -8.01 -15.15
C VAL A 10 -28.24 -9.45 -14.96
N GLY A 11 -28.85 -10.44 -15.63
CA GLY A 11 -28.37 -11.82 -15.63
C GLY A 11 -27.02 -12.00 -16.33
N ALA A 12 -26.78 -11.27 -17.42
CA ALA A 12 -25.49 -11.28 -18.14
C ALA A 12 -24.37 -10.60 -17.34
N ILE A 13 -24.65 -9.44 -16.72
CA ILE A 13 -23.69 -8.69 -15.89
C ILE A 13 -23.28 -9.50 -14.65
N LEU A 14 -24.25 -10.13 -13.96
CA LEU A 14 -23.95 -11.00 -12.82
C LEU A 14 -23.17 -12.26 -13.24
N GLY A 15 -23.41 -12.79 -14.43
CA GLY A 15 -22.71 -13.97 -14.95
C GLY A 15 -21.23 -13.74 -15.24
N GLU A 16 -20.89 -12.61 -15.86
CA GLU A 16 -19.50 -12.25 -16.16
C GLU A 16 -18.69 -11.92 -14.90
N GLU A 17 -19.28 -11.20 -13.96
CA GLU A 17 -18.63 -10.85 -12.68
C GLU A 17 -18.37 -12.10 -11.83
N ILE A 18 -19.33 -13.04 -11.78
CA ILE A 18 -19.15 -14.33 -11.10
C ILE A 18 -18.08 -15.17 -11.81
N ALA A 19 -18.04 -15.17 -13.14
CA ALA A 19 -17.03 -15.90 -13.89
C ALA A 19 -15.61 -15.34 -13.67
N GLU A 20 -15.47 -14.02 -13.59
CA GLU A 20 -14.19 -13.38 -13.34
C GLU A 20 -13.72 -13.58 -11.89
N LEU A 21 -14.62 -13.48 -10.90
CA LEU A 21 -14.32 -13.84 -9.52
C LEU A 21 -13.92 -15.31 -9.39
N ALA A 22 -14.57 -16.21 -10.12
CA ALA A 22 -14.21 -17.63 -10.15
C ALA A 22 -12.83 -17.87 -10.78
N ARG A 23 -12.46 -17.14 -11.85
CA ARG A 23 -11.13 -17.21 -12.45
C ARG A 23 -10.05 -16.68 -11.51
N ILE A 24 -10.28 -15.56 -10.83
CA ILE A 24 -9.35 -15.00 -9.86
C ILE A 24 -9.17 -15.96 -8.67
N ALA A 25 -10.27 -16.54 -8.17
CA ALA A 25 -10.23 -17.54 -7.12
C ALA A 25 -9.47 -18.81 -7.53
N LEU A 26 -9.67 -19.28 -8.77
CA LEU A 26 -8.94 -20.42 -9.32
C LEU A 26 -7.44 -20.11 -9.50
N ALA A 27 -7.11 -18.95 -10.07
CA ALA A 27 -5.72 -18.50 -10.20
C ALA A 27 -5.03 -18.32 -8.84
N SER A 28 -5.78 -17.89 -7.82
CA SER A 28 -5.28 -17.78 -6.44
C SER A 28 -5.10 -19.15 -5.77
N LEU A 29 -5.89 -20.16 -6.18
CA LEU A 29 -5.76 -21.54 -5.70
C LEU A 29 -4.61 -22.30 -6.38
N GLU A 30 -4.32 -21.97 -7.64
CA GLU A 30 -3.22 -22.54 -8.44
C GLU A 30 -1.87 -21.85 -8.17
N ALA A 31 -1.87 -20.69 -7.51
CA ALA A 31 -0.65 -19.96 -7.22
C ALA A 31 0.23 -20.74 -6.23
N GLU A 32 1.44 -21.10 -6.68
CA GLU A 32 2.39 -21.83 -5.85
C GLU A 32 2.96 -20.93 -4.74
N PRO A 33 3.17 -21.49 -3.53
CA PRO A 33 3.83 -20.77 -2.45
C PRO A 33 5.26 -20.40 -2.87
N VAL A 34 5.75 -19.26 -2.38
CA VAL A 34 7.10 -18.76 -2.71
C VAL A 34 8.16 -19.79 -2.29
N ALA A 35 8.84 -20.38 -3.25
CA ALA A 35 9.91 -21.33 -3.01
C ALA A 35 11.15 -20.63 -2.44
N VAL A 36 11.55 -20.95 -1.21
CA VAL A 36 12.72 -20.35 -0.56
C VAL A 36 14.01 -21.04 -0.98
N SER A 37 14.88 -20.32 -1.69
CA SER A 37 16.22 -20.74 -2.16
C SER A 37 17.36 -20.27 -1.26
N ASP A 38 18.54 -20.83 -1.46
CA ASP A 38 19.77 -20.46 -0.75
C ASP A 38 20.18 -19.02 -1.07
N ASP A 39 20.04 -18.58 -2.32
CA ASP A 39 20.36 -17.20 -2.75
C ASP A 39 19.59 -16.15 -1.94
N MET A 40 18.32 -16.42 -1.62
CA MET A 40 17.52 -15.52 -0.79
C MET A 40 18.01 -15.49 0.66
N ALA A 41 18.49 -16.61 1.19
CA ALA A 41 19.08 -16.65 2.52
C ALA A 41 20.39 -15.87 2.59
N TYR A 42 21.27 -16.03 1.58
CA TYR A 42 22.50 -15.24 1.48
C TYR A 42 22.22 -13.75 1.31
N ALA A 43 21.27 -13.37 0.45
CA ALA A 43 20.88 -11.99 0.26
C ALA A 43 20.31 -11.35 1.55
N PHE A 44 19.49 -12.10 2.29
CA PHE A 44 18.96 -11.64 3.57
C PHE A 44 20.07 -11.41 4.61
N HIS A 45 21.03 -12.33 4.70
CA HIS A 45 22.15 -12.14 5.61
C HIS A 45 23.04 -10.96 5.21
N HIS A 46 23.39 -10.84 3.93
CA HIS A 46 24.21 -9.72 3.44
C HIS A 46 23.55 -8.35 3.66
N ALA A 47 22.22 -8.28 3.71
CA ALA A 47 21.52 -7.05 4.05
C ALA A 47 21.70 -6.63 5.52
N LEU A 48 22.06 -7.56 6.40
CA LEU A 48 22.18 -7.35 7.85
C LEU A 48 23.63 -7.44 8.36
N SER A 49 24.50 -8.14 7.64
CA SER A 49 25.89 -8.42 8.05
C SER A 49 26.81 -8.66 6.86
N ASP A 50 28.04 -8.14 6.97
CA ASP A 50 29.13 -8.39 6.01
C ASP A 50 29.94 -9.67 6.32
N SER A 51 29.56 -10.44 7.35
CA SER A 51 30.24 -11.67 7.73
C SER A 51 29.98 -12.82 6.76
N SER A 52 30.86 -13.84 6.79
CA SER A 52 30.64 -15.07 6.03
C SER A 52 29.61 -15.96 6.75
N LEU A 53 28.66 -16.53 6.00
CA LEU A 53 27.62 -17.40 6.54
C LEU A 53 28.12 -18.82 6.82
N GLY A 54 27.70 -19.40 7.94
CA GLY A 54 27.82 -20.84 8.19
C GLY A 54 26.79 -21.65 7.39
N ALA A 55 27.10 -22.91 7.05
CA ALA A 55 26.19 -23.78 6.31
C ALA A 55 24.94 -24.18 7.13
N ASP A 56 25.07 -24.20 8.46
CA ASP A 56 24.01 -24.39 9.45
C ASP A 56 23.08 -23.17 9.53
N GLU A 57 23.63 -21.95 9.45
CA GLU A 57 22.86 -20.70 9.47
C GLU A 57 21.99 -20.52 8.20
N VAL A 58 22.43 -21.04 7.05
CA VAL A 58 21.65 -20.99 5.79
C VAL A 58 20.28 -21.64 5.98
N GLU A 59 20.22 -22.82 6.58
CA GLU A 59 18.94 -23.55 6.75
C GLU A 59 18.05 -22.92 7.83
N GLU A 60 18.61 -22.30 8.86
CA GLU A 60 17.84 -21.53 9.84
C GLU A 60 17.18 -20.30 9.20
N ILE A 61 17.93 -19.55 8.40
CA ILE A 61 17.41 -18.39 7.67
C ILE A 61 16.34 -18.84 6.67
N LYS A 62 16.57 -19.93 5.93
CA LYS A 62 15.55 -20.46 5.02
C LYS A 62 14.30 -20.90 5.76
N THR A 63 14.42 -21.48 6.94
CA THR A 63 13.28 -21.85 7.79
C THR A 63 12.49 -20.62 8.22
N GLY A 64 13.18 -19.55 8.65
CA GLY A 64 12.55 -18.27 8.98
C GLY A 64 11.85 -17.62 7.79
N LEU A 65 12.49 -17.61 6.61
CA LEU A 65 11.91 -17.09 5.38
C LEU A 65 10.69 -17.92 4.92
N ARG A 66 10.74 -19.26 5.02
CA ARG A 66 9.58 -20.12 4.70
C ARG A 66 8.41 -19.84 5.64
N ALA A 67 8.68 -19.62 6.92
CA ALA A 67 7.64 -19.24 7.88
C ALA A 67 7.07 -17.84 7.56
N ALA A 68 7.93 -16.87 7.19
CA ALA A 68 7.50 -15.54 6.82
C ALA A 68 6.66 -15.52 5.52
N PHE A 69 6.99 -16.39 4.56
CA PHE A 69 6.29 -16.51 3.29
C PHE A 69 5.17 -17.57 3.26
N ALA A 70 4.89 -18.25 4.37
CA ALA A 70 3.93 -19.37 4.43
C ALA A 70 2.52 -19.00 3.94
N ASN A 71 2.12 -17.73 4.12
CA ASN A 71 0.83 -17.20 3.67
C ASN A 71 0.96 -16.20 2.51
N VAL A 72 2.17 -16.00 2.00
CA VAL A 72 2.41 -15.14 0.85
C VAL A 72 2.22 -15.99 -0.40
N ILE A 73 1.01 -15.90 -0.94
CA ILE A 73 0.73 -16.36 -2.29
C ILE A 73 1.43 -15.36 -3.23
N ALA A 74 2.19 -15.86 -4.22
CA ALA A 74 2.78 -14.99 -5.23
C ALA A 74 1.67 -14.06 -5.78
N PRO A 75 1.93 -12.75 -5.95
CA PRO A 75 0.90 -11.84 -6.41
C PRO A 75 0.29 -12.41 -7.70
N PRO A 76 -1.06 -12.47 -7.80
CA PRO A 76 -1.70 -13.04 -8.98
C PRO A 76 -1.12 -12.36 -10.21
N ALA A 77 -0.80 -13.17 -11.23
CA ALA A 77 -0.16 -12.70 -12.44
C ALA A 77 -0.84 -11.40 -12.88
N PRO A 78 -0.06 -10.33 -13.18
CA PRO A 78 -0.62 -9.03 -13.47
C PRO A 78 -1.72 -9.20 -14.52
N VAL A 79 -2.90 -8.69 -14.19
CA VAL A 79 -4.09 -8.79 -15.04
C VAL A 79 -3.66 -8.24 -16.40
N SER A 80 -3.59 -9.11 -17.41
CA SER A 80 -3.11 -8.72 -18.73
C SER A 80 -4.06 -7.67 -19.26
N VAL A 81 -3.56 -6.43 -19.34
CA VAL A 81 -4.32 -5.33 -19.95
C VAL A 81 -4.52 -5.71 -21.42
N PRO A 82 -5.77 -5.89 -21.87
CA PRO A 82 -6.00 -6.35 -23.22
C PRO A 82 -5.52 -5.33 -24.26
N ALA A 83 -5.23 -5.81 -25.46
CA ALA A 83 -4.53 -5.05 -26.51
C ALA A 83 -5.31 -3.79 -26.93
N ALA A 84 -4.58 -2.77 -27.38
CA ALA A 84 -5.19 -1.57 -27.96
C ALA A 84 -5.90 -1.93 -29.27
N MET A 85 -7.05 -1.29 -29.52
CA MET A 85 -7.74 -1.42 -30.81
C MET A 85 -7.13 -0.44 -31.81
N ASN A 86 -6.85 -0.92 -33.03
CA ASN A 86 -6.38 -0.07 -34.12
C ASN A 86 -7.44 0.99 -34.47
N THR A 87 -6.97 2.21 -34.69
CA THR A 87 -7.79 3.37 -35.07
C THR A 87 -7.64 3.75 -36.54
N ASP A 88 -6.82 3.01 -37.31
CA ASP A 88 -6.51 3.30 -38.71
C ASP A 88 -7.76 3.36 -39.60
N ASP A 89 -7.68 4.24 -40.59
CA ASP A 89 -8.76 4.92 -41.30
C ASP A 89 -9.66 4.05 -42.21
N ASP A 90 -9.59 2.72 -42.10
CA ASP A 90 -10.43 1.76 -42.84
C ASP A 90 -11.77 1.46 -42.12
N PHE A 91 -12.19 2.32 -41.19
CA PHE A 91 -13.45 2.14 -40.47
C PHE A 91 -14.65 2.39 -41.40
N ASP A 92 -15.37 1.33 -41.74
CA ASP A 92 -16.62 1.39 -42.50
C ASP A 92 -17.72 2.28 -41.85
N SER A 93 -17.55 2.72 -40.59
CA SER A 93 -18.47 3.66 -39.92
C SER A 93 -17.88 4.39 -38.70
N ALA A 94 -18.42 5.58 -38.41
CA ALA A 94 -18.11 6.38 -37.20
C ALA A 94 -18.42 5.66 -35.88
N PHE A 95 -19.33 4.68 -35.90
CA PHE A 95 -19.70 3.89 -34.72
C PHE A 95 -18.56 2.98 -34.25
N GLU A 96 -17.87 2.34 -35.18
CA GLU A 96 -16.76 1.44 -34.88
C GLU A 96 -15.49 2.22 -34.45
N HIS A 97 -15.27 3.41 -35.01
CA HIS A 97 -14.25 4.35 -34.52
C HIS A 97 -14.51 4.76 -33.05
N GLY A 98 -15.76 5.05 -32.70
CA GLY A 98 -16.16 5.39 -31.33
C GLY A 98 -15.87 4.28 -30.31
N LYS A 99 -16.03 3.01 -30.71
CA LYS A 99 -15.66 1.85 -29.88
C LYS A 99 -14.16 1.76 -29.65
N ALA A 100 -13.35 1.92 -30.70
CA ALA A 100 -11.90 1.89 -30.59
C ALA A 100 -11.36 3.01 -29.68
N VAL A 101 -11.89 4.23 -29.83
CA VAL A 101 -11.56 5.38 -28.97
C VAL A 101 -11.95 5.12 -27.51
N GLY A 102 -13.18 4.67 -27.26
CA GLY A 102 -13.67 4.39 -25.91
C GLY A 102 -12.88 3.27 -25.23
N TRP A 103 -12.56 2.20 -25.97
CA TRP A 103 -11.75 1.09 -25.50
C TRP A 103 -10.34 1.53 -25.12
N ASN A 104 -9.68 2.29 -25.99
CA ASN A 104 -8.32 2.76 -25.75
C ASN A 104 -8.27 3.77 -24.58
N ALA A 105 -9.31 4.58 -24.39
CA ALA A 105 -9.44 5.48 -23.23
C ALA A 105 -9.61 4.71 -21.91
N TYR A 106 -10.47 3.68 -21.90
CA TYR A 106 -10.64 2.79 -20.74
C TYR A 106 -9.32 2.06 -20.39
N ARG A 107 -8.64 1.55 -21.42
CA ARG A 107 -7.31 0.93 -21.28
C ARG A 107 -6.27 1.87 -20.67
N ALA A 108 -6.24 3.12 -21.13
CA ALA A 108 -5.32 4.13 -20.61
C ALA A 108 -5.60 4.45 -19.13
N ALA A 109 -6.87 4.55 -18.73
CA ALA A 109 -7.26 4.76 -17.34
C ALA A 109 -6.84 3.58 -16.44
N MET A 110 -7.02 2.33 -16.90
CA MET A 110 -6.55 1.15 -16.15
C MET A 110 -5.03 1.15 -15.97
N LEU A 111 -4.27 1.58 -16.97
CA LEU A 111 -2.80 1.68 -16.87
C LEU A 111 -2.35 2.82 -15.94
N GLN A 112 -3.03 3.97 -15.96
CA GLN A 112 -2.74 5.07 -15.03
C GLN A 112 -3.04 4.69 -13.57
N GLY A 113 -4.11 3.93 -13.32
CA GLY A 113 -4.43 3.44 -11.97
C GLY A 113 -3.44 2.40 -11.43
N ALA A 114 -2.67 1.76 -12.30
CA ALA A 114 -1.62 0.81 -11.92
C ALA A 114 -0.29 1.48 -11.57
N GLU A 115 -0.13 2.78 -11.84
CA GLU A 115 1.04 3.54 -11.42
C GLU A 115 0.97 3.76 -9.90
N ARG A 116 2.02 3.37 -9.16
CA ARG A 116 2.07 3.59 -7.72
C ARG A 116 1.94 5.09 -7.47
N VAL A 117 0.99 5.47 -6.62
CA VAL A 117 0.88 6.85 -6.12
C VAL A 117 2.18 7.17 -5.38
N THR A 118 3.08 7.90 -6.04
CA THR A 118 4.36 8.39 -5.49
C THR A 118 4.18 9.70 -4.73
N THR A 119 2.94 10.17 -4.57
CA THR A 119 2.66 11.42 -3.89
C THR A 119 2.97 11.29 -2.41
N ALA A 120 4.12 11.83 -2.00
CA ALA A 120 4.48 11.95 -0.59
C ALA A 120 3.36 12.67 0.17
N TYR A 121 2.88 12.05 1.25
CA TYR A 121 1.82 12.62 2.07
C TYR A 121 2.27 13.96 2.65
N LYS A 122 1.53 15.03 2.35
CA LYS A 122 1.78 16.36 2.92
C LYS A 122 0.97 16.51 4.20
N LEU A 123 1.63 16.79 5.32
CA LEU A 123 0.93 17.11 6.55
C LEU A 123 0.11 18.42 6.38
N PRO A 124 -1.13 18.48 6.90
CA PRO A 124 -1.89 19.73 6.92
C PRO A 124 -1.17 20.83 7.71
N GLU A 125 -1.42 22.09 7.34
CA GLU A 125 -0.87 23.24 8.08
C GLU A 125 -1.30 23.20 9.55
N GLY A 126 -0.36 23.45 10.46
CA GLY A 126 -0.58 23.42 11.91
C GLY A 126 -0.38 22.05 12.57
N TYR A 127 -0.08 20.99 11.81
CA TYR A 127 0.25 19.67 12.34
C TYR A 127 1.75 19.40 12.30
N VAL A 128 2.26 18.72 13.32
CA VAL A 128 3.67 18.28 13.43
C VAL A 128 3.72 16.78 13.73
N LEU A 129 4.71 16.09 13.16
CA LEU A 129 4.97 14.69 13.50
C LEU A 129 5.62 14.61 14.87
N VAL A 130 5.04 13.80 15.74
CA VAL A 130 5.55 13.52 17.09
C VAL A 130 5.54 12.01 17.30
N PRO A 131 6.56 11.45 17.98
CA PRO A 131 6.55 10.05 18.37
C PRO A 131 5.28 9.66 19.14
N VAL A 132 4.77 8.46 18.87
CA VAL A 132 3.60 7.91 19.59
C VAL A 132 3.93 7.76 21.09
N GLU A 133 5.16 7.34 21.40
CA GLU A 133 5.69 7.29 22.75
C GLU A 133 6.65 8.46 23.00
N PRO A 134 6.42 9.29 24.03
CA PRO A 134 7.30 10.43 24.31
C PRO A 134 8.72 9.99 24.65
N THR A 135 9.72 10.61 24.03
CA THR A 135 11.13 10.34 24.33
C THR A 135 11.51 10.83 25.74
N ALA A 136 12.66 10.39 26.25
CA ALA A 136 13.15 10.82 27.56
C ALA A 136 13.30 12.36 27.64
N GLU A 137 13.71 12.99 26.55
CA GLU A 137 13.85 14.45 26.42
C GLU A 137 12.49 15.14 26.46
N MET A 138 11.49 14.60 25.78
CA MET A 138 10.11 15.12 25.84
C MET A 138 9.53 15.01 27.26
N GLN A 139 9.77 13.88 27.93
CA GLN A 139 9.32 13.67 29.31
C GLN A 139 10.04 14.59 30.32
N SER A 140 11.35 14.80 30.13
CA SER A 140 12.13 15.73 30.94
C SER A 140 11.67 17.18 30.76
N ALA A 141 11.45 17.60 29.51
CA ALA A 141 10.92 18.92 29.19
C ALA A 141 9.51 19.14 29.76
N ALA A 142 8.66 18.10 29.69
CA ALA A 142 7.34 18.11 30.31
C ALA A 142 7.44 18.34 31.82
N ALA A 143 8.28 17.57 32.52
CA ALA A 143 8.44 17.67 33.97
C ALA A 143 8.91 19.07 34.40
N GLY A 144 9.83 19.68 33.63
CA GLY A 144 10.33 21.04 33.89
C GLY A 144 9.29 22.15 33.71
N ALA A 145 8.21 21.89 32.96
CA ALA A 145 7.16 22.88 32.69
C ALA A 145 5.99 22.84 33.69
N ILE A 146 5.97 21.86 34.60
CA ILE A 146 4.90 21.70 35.60
C ILE A 146 4.98 22.82 36.64
N ARG A 147 3.87 23.55 36.84
CA ARG A 147 3.70 24.50 37.94
C ARG A 147 2.77 23.92 39.00
N PHE A 148 3.14 24.08 40.28
CA PHE A 148 2.45 23.46 41.41
C PHE A 148 1.36 24.35 42.04
N ASP A 149 1.12 25.55 41.51
CA ASP A 149 0.12 26.48 42.05
C ASP A 149 -1.31 26.10 41.60
N THR A 150 -2.13 25.63 42.53
CA THR A 150 -3.31 24.78 42.27
C THR A 150 -4.58 25.48 41.76
N THR A 151 -4.51 26.71 41.24
CA THR A 151 -5.71 27.37 40.71
C THR A 151 -6.19 26.73 39.39
N PRO A 152 -7.50 26.71 39.09
CA PRO A 152 -8.01 26.13 37.85
C PRO A 152 -7.43 26.73 36.57
N ILE A 153 -7.13 28.04 36.57
CA ILE A 153 -6.48 28.74 35.45
C ILE A 153 -5.04 28.24 35.30
N ASN A 154 -4.30 28.10 36.40
CA ASN A 154 -2.93 27.60 36.38
C ASN A 154 -2.84 26.16 35.87
N LYS A 155 -3.82 25.30 36.15
CA LYS A 155 -3.85 23.93 35.63
C LYS A 155 -3.92 23.90 34.10
N LEU A 156 -4.77 24.72 33.48
CA LEU A 156 -4.89 24.80 32.01
C LEU A 156 -3.62 25.39 31.37
N TRP A 157 -3.06 26.44 31.98
CA TRP A 157 -1.82 27.08 31.51
C TRP A 157 -0.62 26.14 31.65
N THR A 158 -0.60 25.33 32.71
CA THR A 158 0.43 24.29 32.93
C THR A 158 0.31 23.19 31.89
N GLY A 159 -0.90 22.70 31.59
CA GLY A 159 -1.09 21.71 30.52
C GLY A 159 -0.60 22.20 29.16
N ASN A 160 -0.93 23.45 28.79
CA ASN A 160 -0.45 24.06 27.54
C ASN A 160 1.07 24.27 27.54
N ALA A 161 1.66 24.65 28.67
CA ALA A 161 3.11 24.82 28.78
C ALA A 161 3.85 23.49 28.65
N VAL A 162 3.35 22.44 29.31
CA VAL A 162 3.85 21.07 29.22
C VAL A 162 3.76 20.57 27.78
N TYR A 163 2.60 20.70 27.13
CA TYR A 163 2.42 20.27 25.75
C TYR A 163 3.36 21.00 24.78
N ARG A 164 3.51 22.32 24.91
CA ARG A 164 4.46 23.10 24.09
C ARG A 164 5.91 22.68 24.31
N ALA A 165 6.30 22.39 25.56
CA ALA A 165 7.64 21.92 25.89
C ALA A 165 7.91 20.54 25.27
N MET A 166 6.92 19.64 25.30
CA MET A 166 7.01 18.34 24.63
C MET A 166 7.14 18.47 23.10
N LEU A 167 6.36 19.35 22.47
CA LEU A 167 6.46 19.59 21.03
C LEU A 167 7.83 20.18 20.64
N ALA A 168 8.40 21.07 21.47
CA ALA A 168 9.71 21.67 21.21
C ALA A 168 10.86 20.66 21.37
N ALA A 169 10.71 19.68 22.26
CA ALA A 169 11.69 18.62 22.49
C ALA A 169 11.49 17.39 21.59
N ALA A 170 10.44 17.37 20.78
CA ALA A 170 10.18 16.26 19.88
C ALA A 170 11.25 16.17 18.78
N PRO A 171 11.68 14.96 18.40
CA PRO A 171 12.65 14.79 17.32
C PRO A 171 12.05 15.32 16.01
N GLN A 172 12.69 16.34 15.44
CA GLN A 172 12.32 16.88 14.14
C GLN A 172 12.96 16.04 13.04
N GLN A 173 12.18 15.67 12.01
CA GLN A 173 12.75 15.08 10.81
C GLN A 173 13.72 16.09 10.19
N GLU A 174 14.98 15.71 10.02
CA GLU A 174 15.95 16.50 9.27
C GLU A 174 15.43 16.67 7.85
N VAL A 175 15.12 17.92 7.48
CA VAL A 175 14.82 18.27 6.09
C VAL A 175 16.12 18.16 5.31
N LYS A 176 16.29 17.09 4.55
CA LYS A 176 17.40 16.92 3.61
C LYS A 176 17.00 17.40 2.21
#